data_AF-A0A3R7H0R7-F1
#
_entry.id   AF-A0A3R7H0R7-F1
#
_cell.length_a   1.000
_cell.length_b   1.000
_cell.length_c   1.000
_cell.angle_alpha   90.00
_cell.angle_beta   90.00
_cell.angle_gamma   90.00
#
_symmetry.space_group_name_H-M   'P 1'
#
loop_
_entity.id
_entity.type
_entity.pdbx_description
1 polymer ?
#
loop_
_entity_poly.entity_id
_entity_poly.type
_entity_poly.pdbx_seq_one_letter_code
_entity_poly.pdbx_strand_id
1 'polypeptide(L)'
;MTPSNTPVVYGTEDVLISLCNSVTRVLSIATQGPVHYSGMVQRITKTCLKPDIGCFVLFDGGFSGLVIINFSAAAAMEIYERYMLSMGMSESDLAGSFTADEVGNVMGELMNQVVGDFTGKVRRELQTHITQNQPKMLVINQQVVLSVDANLDQPEARRVSFYTASNNIFYLELAIDRTQFVKLCDFEPQDAPDPDALMAEAAAAPAAAAPAPSAADDDTQALLKSLGM
;
A
#
# COMPACT_ATOMS: atom_id res chain seq x y z
N MET A 1 45.02 -8.76 -2.38
CA MET A 1 44.01 -7.77 -1.97
C MET A 1 42.66 -8.43 -2.06
N THR A 2 42.18 -8.98 -0.95
CA THR A 2 40.79 -9.46 -0.84
C THR A 2 39.88 -8.23 -1.00
N PRO A 3 38.86 -8.27 -1.88
CA PRO A 3 37.89 -7.19 -1.94
C PRO A 3 37.24 -7.13 -0.55
N SER A 4 37.25 -5.94 0.04
CA SER A 4 36.47 -5.63 1.23
C SER A 4 35.01 -5.86 0.88
N ASN A 5 34.51 -7.05 1.22
CA ASN A 5 33.13 -7.46 1.08
C ASN A 5 32.32 -6.71 2.15
N THR A 6 32.08 -5.43 1.91
CA THR A 6 31.17 -4.65 2.75
C THR A 6 29.80 -5.30 2.58
N PRO A 7 29.21 -5.90 3.62
CA PRO A 7 27.92 -6.53 3.48
C PRO A 7 26.91 -5.48 3.02
N VAL A 8 26.09 -5.81 2.02
CA VAL A 8 24.99 -4.94 1.61
C VAL A 8 24.05 -4.84 2.81
N VAL A 9 23.95 -3.64 3.37
CA VAL A 9 23.06 -3.31 4.48
C VAL A 9 21.89 -2.54 3.92
N TYR A 10 20.69 -3.10 4.06
CA TYR A 10 19.44 -2.41 3.79
C TYR A 10 18.93 -1.82 5.11
N GLY A 11 18.65 -0.52 5.15
CA GLY A 11 18.22 0.18 6.35
C GLY A 11 16.84 0.83 6.22
N THR A 12 16.49 1.63 7.22
CA THR A 12 15.27 2.45 7.25
C THR A 12 15.11 3.31 6.00
N GLU A 13 16.20 3.90 5.52
CA GLU A 13 16.19 4.76 4.33
C GLU A 13 15.85 3.99 3.04
N ASP A 14 16.32 2.75 2.89
CA ASP A 14 16.03 1.93 1.71
C ASP A 14 14.55 1.49 1.70
N VAL A 15 14.02 1.10 2.87
CA VAL A 15 12.59 0.81 3.04
C VAL A 15 11.75 2.04 2.66
N LEU A 16 12.15 3.23 3.13
CA LEU A 16 11.48 4.48 2.82
C LEU A 16 11.51 4.79 1.31
N ILE A 17 12.66 4.61 0.65
CA ILE A 17 12.78 4.80 -0.80
C ILE A 17 11.86 3.83 -1.55
N SER A 18 11.83 2.55 -1.15
CA SER A 18 10.95 1.55 -1.76
C SER A 18 9.46 1.92 -1.63
N LEU A 19 9.07 2.42 -0.45
CA LEU A 19 7.73 2.95 -0.21
C LEU A 19 7.44 4.18 -1.07
N CYS A 20 8.36 5.16 -1.12
CA CYS A 20 8.19 6.36 -1.93
C CYS A 20 8.05 6.04 -3.42
N ASN A 21 8.84 5.09 -3.92
CA ASN A 21 8.75 4.62 -5.31
C ASN A 21 7.40 3.93 -5.59
N SER A 22 6.83 3.24 -4.61
CA SER A 22 5.50 2.61 -4.72
C SER A 22 4.39 3.66 -4.79
N VAL A 23 4.45 4.69 -3.93
CA VAL A 23 3.53 5.85 -3.97
C VAL A 23 3.61 6.55 -5.32
N THR A 24 4.81 6.91 -5.77
CA THR A 24 5.03 7.58 -7.05
C THR A 24 4.50 6.76 -8.20
N ARG A 25 4.78 5.44 -8.25
CA ARG A 25 4.33 4.57 -9.34
C ARG A 25 2.81 4.51 -9.43
N VAL A 26 2.15 4.13 -8.34
CA VAL A 26 0.69 3.90 -8.34
C VAL A 26 -0.05 5.20 -8.62
N LEU A 27 0.29 6.30 -7.93
CA LEU A 27 -0.38 7.58 -8.15
C LEU A 27 -0.11 8.17 -9.54
N SER A 28 1.09 7.97 -10.10
CA SER A 28 1.36 8.49 -11.45
C SER A 28 0.58 7.73 -12.53
N ILE A 29 0.42 6.41 -12.38
CA ILE A 29 -0.39 5.60 -13.29
C ILE A 29 -1.86 5.98 -13.16
N ALA A 30 -2.38 6.03 -11.94
CA ALA A 30 -3.79 6.35 -11.67
C ALA A 30 -4.18 7.74 -12.17
N THR A 31 -3.32 8.75 -11.96
CA THR A 31 -3.64 10.13 -12.36
C THR A 31 -3.23 10.48 -13.79
N GLN A 32 -2.59 9.55 -14.51
CA GLN A 32 -1.95 9.78 -15.81
C GLN A 32 -1.06 11.04 -15.82
N GLY A 33 -0.40 11.33 -14.69
CA GLY A 33 0.38 12.54 -14.47
C GLY A 33 1.57 12.29 -13.55
N PRO A 34 2.63 13.11 -13.61
CA PRO A 34 3.81 12.89 -12.81
C PRO A 34 3.55 13.19 -11.32
N VAL A 35 3.81 12.21 -10.45
CA VAL A 35 3.91 12.40 -9.00
C VAL A 35 5.36 12.14 -8.56
N HIS A 36 5.98 13.11 -7.91
CA HIS A 36 7.38 13.01 -7.50
C HIS A 36 7.57 13.40 -6.04
N TYR A 37 8.68 12.94 -5.44
CA TYR A 37 9.03 13.24 -4.06
C TYR A 37 10.36 13.95 -3.94
N SER A 38 10.53 14.69 -2.84
CA SER A 38 11.79 15.34 -2.50
C SER A 38 12.86 14.30 -2.14
N GLY A 39 14.02 14.37 -2.80
CA GLY A 39 15.19 13.55 -2.43
C GLY A 39 15.76 13.86 -1.04
N MET A 40 15.31 14.94 -0.40
CA MET A 40 15.62 15.27 0.99
C MET A 40 14.52 14.78 1.91
N VAL A 41 14.92 14.02 2.94
CA VAL A 41 14.08 13.48 4.01
C VAL A 41 14.24 14.31 5.28
N GLN A 42 13.12 14.59 5.96
CA GLN A 42 13.13 15.19 7.28
C GLN A 42 13.06 14.11 8.36
N ARG A 43 13.97 14.15 9.34
CA ARG A 43 13.83 13.36 10.57
C ARG A 43 12.79 14.02 11.48
N ILE A 44 11.81 13.26 11.94
CA ILE A 44 10.75 13.75 12.83
C ILE A 44 10.75 12.94 14.13
N THR A 45 10.14 13.49 15.17
CA THR A 45 10.05 12.82 16.48
C THR A 45 8.73 12.09 16.68
N LYS A 46 7.67 12.50 15.98
CA LYS A 46 6.33 11.93 16.08
C LYS A 46 5.63 11.99 14.73
N THR A 47 4.87 10.93 14.45
CA THR A 47 3.96 10.85 13.31
C THR A 47 2.60 11.43 13.68
N CYS A 48 1.96 12.13 12.75
CA CYS A 48 0.68 12.77 13.00
C CYS A 48 -0.16 12.83 11.73
N LEU A 49 -1.47 12.64 11.90
CA LEU A 49 -2.45 12.98 10.88
C LEU A 49 -2.68 14.49 10.91
N LYS A 50 -2.41 15.15 9.80
CA LYS A 50 -2.68 16.58 9.62
C LYS A 50 -4.12 16.79 9.15
N PRO A 51 -4.65 18.02 9.26
CA PRO A 51 -5.96 18.36 8.71
C PRO A 51 -6.06 18.08 7.20
N ASP A 52 -7.30 18.09 6.70
CA ASP A 52 -7.74 17.70 5.36
C ASP A 52 -7.97 16.19 5.27
N ILE A 53 -7.13 15.46 4.53
CA ILE A 53 -7.28 14.02 4.29
C ILE A 53 -6.02 13.28 4.71
N GLY A 54 -6.18 12.37 5.66
CA GLY A 54 -5.11 11.51 6.13
C GLY A 54 -5.41 10.04 5.86
N CYS A 55 -4.40 9.30 5.46
CA CYS A 55 -4.40 7.85 5.39
C CYS A 55 -3.39 7.31 6.41
N PHE A 56 -3.72 6.23 7.10
CA PHE A 56 -2.73 5.48 7.86
C PHE A 56 -2.86 3.97 7.65
N VAL A 57 -1.72 3.29 7.71
CA VAL A 57 -1.61 1.84 7.58
C VAL A 57 -0.49 1.33 8.48
N LEU A 58 -0.74 0.23 9.16
CA LEU A 58 0.21 -0.48 9.99
C LEU A 58 0.66 -1.74 9.24
N PHE A 59 1.93 -2.04 9.36
CA PHE A 59 2.52 -3.29 8.89
C PHE A 59 3.19 -4.00 10.06
N ASP A 60 3.16 -5.33 10.00
CA ASP A 60 3.69 -6.23 11.02
C ASP A 60 4.25 -7.50 10.39
N GLY A 61 5.16 -8.19 11.08
CA GLY A 61 5.83 -9.40 10.60
C GLY A 61 7.35 -9.30 10.70
N GLY A 62 8.05 -9.42 9.56
CA GLY A 62 9.52 -9.33 9.52
C GLY A 62 10.10 -8.01 10.03
N PHE A 63 9.30 -6.95 10.00
CA PHE A 63 9.46 -5.71 10.74
C PHE A 63 8.09 -5.06 10.89
N SER A 64 7.95 -4.20 11.90
CA SER A 64 6.68 -3.54 12.20
C SER A 64 6.83 -2.03 12.06
N GLY A 65 5.75 -1.37 11.67
CA GLY A 65 5.74 0.08 11.56
C GLY A 65 4.42 0.67 11.09
N LEU A 66 4.44 1.98 10.92
CA LEU A 66 3.30 2.83 10.58
C LEU A 66 3.67 3.73 9.40
N VAL A 67 2.82 3.73 8.37
CA VAL A 67 2.83 4.75 7.32
C VAL A 67 1.64 5.67 7.55
N ILE A 68 1.88 6.97 7.48
CA ILE A 68 0.85 7.99 7.37
C ILE A 68 1.06 8.77 6.07
N ILE A 69 0.00 9.03 5.34
CA ILE A 69 0.03 9.95 4.19
C ILE A 69 -0.99 11.05 4.43
N ASN A 70 -0.54 12.29 4.43
CA ASN A 70 -1.34 13.48 4.67
C ASN A 70 -1.47 14.29 3.38
N PHE A 71 -2.63 14.22 2.76
CA PHE A 71 -2.99 14.98 1.57
C PHE A 71 -3.56 16.33 1.97
N SER A 72 -3.08 17.39 1.32
CA SER A 72 -3.84 18.65 1.30
C SER A 72 -5.14 18.46 0.53
N ALA A 73 -6.17 19.24 0.87
CA ALA A 73 -7.45 19.20 0.15
C ALA A 73 -7.27 19.32 -1.38
N ALA A 74 -6.38 20.22 -1.80
CA ALA A 74 -6.06 20.43 -3.22
C ALA A 74 -5.38 19.21 -3.87
N ALA A 75 -4.41 18.58 -3.18
CA ALA A 75 -3.75 17.38 -3.69
C ALA A 75 -4.73 16.20 -3.79
N ALA A 76 -5.60 16.02 -2.80
CA ALA A 76 -6.59 14.94 -2.81
C ALA A 76 -7.60 15.12 -3.95
N MET A 77 -8.14 16.33 -4.14
CA MET A 77 -9.06 16.62 -5.24
C MET A 77 -8.39 16.39 -6.59
N GLU A 78 -7.17 16.89 -6.79
CA GLU A 78 -6.45 16.68 -8.05
C GLU A 78 -6.24 15.18 -8.36
N ILE A 79 -5.86 14.37 -7.36
CA ILE A 79 -5.67 12.93 -7.54
C ILE A 79 -7.00 12.26 -7.88
N TYR A 80 -8.07 12.57 -7.15
CA TYR A 80 -9.40 12.02 -7.36
C TYR A 80 -9.95 12.38 -8.74
N GLU A 81 -9.95 13.67 -9.10
CA GLU A 81 -10.49 14.17 -10.36
C GLU A 81 -9.76 13.54 -11.54
N ARG A 82 -8.42 13.54 -11.53
CA ARG A 82 -7.64 12.93 -12.62
C ARG A 82 -7.89 11.44 -12.75
N TYR A 83 -7.99 10.73 -11.63
CA TYR A 83 -8.28 9.30 -11.66
C TYR A 83 -9.69 9.01 -12.21
N MET A 84 -10.72 9.73 -11.77
CA MET A 84 -12.09 9.57 -12.30
C MET A 84 -12.18 9.93 -13.78
N LEU A 85 -11.54 11.03 -14.21
CA LEU A 85 -11.48 11.44 -15.61
C LEU A 85 -10.76 10.38 -16.47
N SER A 86 -9.69 9.77 -15.94
CA SER A 86 -8.99 8.68 -16.63
C SER A 86 -9.86 7.43 -16.84
N MET A 87 -10.87 7.25 -15.99
CA MET A 87 -11.89 6.19 -16.11
C MET A 87 -13.11 6.60 -16.96
N GLY A 88 -13.10 7.81 -17.54
CA GLY A 88 -14.16 8.27 -18.45
C GLY A 88 -15.36 8.92 -17.78
N MET A 89 -15.28 9.26 -16.49
CA MET A 89 -16.31 10.06 -15.81
C MET A 89 -16.33 11.49 -16.37
N SER A 90 -17.51 12.13 -16.39
CA SER A 90 -17.62 13.53 -16.84
C SER A 90 -17.25 14.51 -15.72
N GLU A 91 -16.72 15.69 -16.08
CA GLU A 91 -16.37 16.73 -15.09
C GLU A 91 -17.56 17.17 -14.23
N SER A 92 -18.78 17.11 -14.78
CA SER A 92 -20.01 17.48 -14.06
C SER A 92 -20.44 16.48 -12.99
N ASP A 93 -19.95 15.23 -13.06
CA ASP A 93 -20.31 14.16 -12.13
C ASP A 93 -19.28 14.02 -10.99
N LEU A 94 -18.20 14.80 -11.01
CA LEU A 94 -17.15 14.77 -9.99
C LEU A 94 -17.64 15.35 -8.66
N ALA A 95 -17.10 14.82 -7.57
CA ALA A 95 -17.28 15.38 -6.25
C ALA A 95 -16.90 16.87 -6.21
N GLY A 96 -17.75 17.70 -5.61
CA GLY A 96 -17.45 19.13 -5.43
C GLY A 96 -16.58 19.45 -4.22
N SER A 97 -16.25 18.46 -3.38
CA SER A 97 -15.51 18.66 -2.12
C SER A 97 -14.69 17.44 -1.74
N PHE A 98 -13.51 17.68 -1.17
CA PHE A 98 -12.61 16.66 -0.63
C PHE A 98 -13.24 15.86 0.52
N THR A 99 -14.25 16.42 1.17
CA THR A 99 -14.97 15.78 2.28
C THR A 99 -16.02 14.77 1.80
N ALA A 100 -16.24 14.62 0.50
CA ALA A 100 -17.21 13.67 -0.03
C ALA A 100 -16.72 12.22 0.17
N ASP A 101 -17.66 11.32 0.50
CA ASP A 101 -17.35 9.91 0.79
C ASP A 101 -16.65 9.21 -0.38
N GLU A 102 -17.03 9.55 -1.62
CA GLU A 102 -16.41 9.01 -2.84
C GLU A 102 -14.92 9.35 -2.97
N VAL A 103 -14.51 10.56 -2.56
CA VAL A 103 -13.10 10.98 -2.58
C VAL A 103 -12.33 10.11 -1.59
N GLY A 104 -12.86 9.93 -0.38
CA GLY A 104 -12.29 9.03 0.62
C GLY A 104 -12.15 7.60 0.13
N ASN A 105 -13.19 7.05 -0.52
CA ASN A 105 -13.19 5.68 -1.03
C ASN A 105 -12.15 5.48 -2.13
N VAL A 106 -12.11 6.38 -3.11
CA VAL A 106 -11.15 6.35 -4.22
C VAL A 106 -9.72 6.46 -3.70
N MET A 107 -9.48 7.42 -2.81
CA MET A 107 -8.15 7.59 -2.22
C MET A 107 -7.77 6.35 -1.40
N GLY A 108 -8.70 5.74 -0.67
CA GLY A 108 -8.47 4.51 0.09
C GLY A 108 -8.08 3.33 -0.80
N GLU A 109 -8.73 3.17 -1.94
CA GLU A 109 -8.39 2.15 -2.94
C GLU A 109 -6.98 2.36 -3.50
N LEU A 110 -6.65 3.60 -3.89
CA LEU A 110 -5.29 3.93 -4.35
C LEU A 110 -4.24 3.65 -3.28
N MET A 111 -4.53 3.97 -2.01
CA MET A 111 -3.62 3.67 -0.91
C MET A 111 -3.47 2.16 -0.66
N ASN A 112 -4.55 1.39 -0.83
CA ASN A 112 -4.50 -0.06 -0.76
C ASN A 112 -3.58 -0.65 -1.85
N GLN A 113 -3.64 -0.11 -3.06
CA GLN A 113 -2.74 -0.48 -4.16
C GLN A 113 -1.28 -0.09 -3.89
N VAL A 114 -1.03 1.11 -3.35
CA VAL A 114 0.31 1.55 -2.93
C VAL A 114 0.92 0.58 -1.93
N VAL A 115 0.16 0.20 -0.90
CA VAL A 115 0.62 -0.73 0.14
C VAL A 115 0.83 -2.12 -0.45
N GLY A 116 -0.03 -2.58 -1.35
CA GLY A 116 0.15 -3.83 -2.09
C GLY A 116 1.46 -3.87 -2.90
N ASP A 117 1.74 -2.83 -3.70
CA ASP A 117 2.99 -2.74 -4.48
C ASP A 117 4.22 -2.70 -3.56
N PHE A 118 4.17 -1.93 -2.47
CA PHE A 118 5.25 -1.84 -1.49
C PHE A 118 5.53 -3.18 -0.78
N THR A 119 4.49 -3.82 -0.21
CA THR A 119 4.63 -5.11 0.46
C THR A 119 5.14 -6.20 -0.50
N GLY A 120 4.69 -6.18 -1.75
CA GLY A 120 5.19 -7.06 -2.80
C GLY A 120 6.66 -6.83 -3.14
N LYS A 121 7.16 -5.59 -3.12
CA LYS A 121 8.59 -5.27 -3.29
C LYS A 121 9.41 -5.72 -2.09
N VAL A 122 8.98 -5.39 -0.87
CA VAL A 122 9.64 -5.82 0.39
C VAL A 122 9.81 -7.33 0.42
N ARG A 123 8.76 -8.08 0.04
CA ARG A 123 8.83 -9.54 -0.01
C ARG A 123 9.90 -10.08 -0.96
N ARG A 124 10.07 -9.44 -2.13
CA ARG A 124 11.02 -9.87 -3.16
C ARG A 124 12.45 -9.40 -2.89
N GLU A 125 12.61 -8.18 -2.38
CA GLU A 125 13.91 -7.56 -2.11
C GLU A 125 14.53 -8.03 -0.80
N LEU A 126 13.72 -8.20 0.26
CA LEU A 126 14.21 -8.54 1.60
C LEU A 126 13.95 -9.99 2.00
N GLN A 127 13.34 -10.79 1.11
CA GLN A 127 12.94 -12.19 1.38
C GLN A 127 12.17 -12.37 2.70
N THR A 128 11.39 -11.35 3.08
CA THR A 128 10.66 -11.31 4.35
C THR A 128 9.17 -11.15 4.10
N HIS A 129 8.35 -11.63 5.03
CA HIS A 129 6.91 -11.46 4.95
C HIS A 129 6.46 -10.38 5.92
N ILE A 130 5.74 -9.40 5.38
CA ILE A 130 4.98 -8.43 6.16
C ILE A 130 3.50 -8.58 5.82
N THR A 131 2.67 -8.42 6.84
CA THR A 131 1.22 -8.30 6.74
C THR A 131 0.85 -6.85 7.02
N GLN A 132 -0.29 -6.42 6.49
CA GLN A 132 -0.79 -5.06 6.65
C GLN A 132 -2.24 -5.09 7.10
N ASN A 133 -2.64 -4.09 7.87
CA ASN A 133 -4.07 -3.79 7.99
C ASN A 133 -4.54 -3.01 6.75
N GLN A 134 -5.86 -2.90 6.59
CA GLN A 134 -6.40 -2.07 5.52
C GLN A 134 -6.11 -0.59 5.80
N PRO A 135 -5.66 0.18 4.79
CA PRO A 135 -5.48 1.61 4.92
C PRO A 135 -6.79 2.29 5.33
N LYS A 136 -6.74 3.14 6.34
CA LYS A 136 -7.91 3.88 6.80
C LYS A 136 -7.80 5.34 6.38
N MET A 137 -8.75 5.77 5.54
CA MET A 137 -8.91 7.16 5.14
C MET A 137 -9.73 7.92 6.19
N LEU A 138 -9.25 9.09 6.57
CA LEU A 138 -9.87 9.96 7.54
C LEU A 138 -9.90 11.38 6.99
N VAL A 139 -11.09 11.98 6.98
CA VAL A 139 -11.25 13.44 6.81
C VAL A 139 -11.17 14.08 8.19
N ILE A 140 -10.25 15.02 8.38
CA ILE A 140 -9.94 15.55 9.71
C ILE A 140 -9.82 17.07 9.66
N ASN A 141 -10.52 17.74 10.59
CA ASN A 141 -10.49 19.19 10.71
C ASN A 141 -9.37 19.70 11.63
N GLN A 142 -8.75 18.82 12.42
CA GLN A 142 -7.72 19.14 13.40
C GLN A 142 -6.61 18.08 13.39
N GLN A 143 -5.40 18.46 13.78
CA GLN A 143 -4.29 17.52 13.83
C GLN A 143 -4.54 16.44 14.90
N VAL A 144 -4.36 15.17 14.54
CA VAL A 144 -4.46 14.03 15.44
C VAL A 144 -3.11 13.34 15.54
N VAL A 145 -2.59 13.22 16.76
CA VAL A 145 -1.38 12.44 17.03
C VAL A 145 -1.77 10.98 17.10
N LEU A 146 -1.23 10.17 16.19
CA LEU A 146 -1.36 8.72 16.25
C LEU A 146 -0.21 8.18 17.09
N SER A 147 -0.54 7.64 18.25
CA SER A 147 0.35 6.77 19.01
C SER A 147 -0.07 5.34 18.71
N VAL A 148 0.77 4.61 18.00
CA VAL A 148 0.53 3.20 17.72
C VAL A 148 1.35 2.39 18.70
N ASP A 149 0.68 1.53 19.46
CA ASP A 149 1.29 0.56 20.38
C ASP A 149 1.90 -0.61 19.55
N ALA A 150 2.79 -0.26 18.63
CA ALA A 150 3.49 -1.21 17.76
C ALA A 150 4.66 -1.90 18.48
N ASN A 151 4.82 -1.70 19.81
CA ASN A 151 5.94 -2.20 20.61
C ASN A 151 7.31 -1.94 19.97
N LEU A 152 7.48 -0.76 19.38
CA LEU A 152 8.72 -0.33 18.74
C LEU A 152 9.80 -0.09 19.82
N ASP A 153 10.91 -0.81 19.77
CA ASP A 153 12.02 -0.68 20.73
C ASP A 153 12.81 0.62 20.48
N GLN A 154 13.11 0.91 19.20
CA GLN A 154 13.87 2.10 18.79
C GLN A 154 13.24 2.74 17.55
N PRO A 155 12.08 3.43 17.70
CA PRO A 155 11.36 3.97 16.57
C PRO A 155 12.14 5.10 15.89
N GLU A 156 12.32 4.96 14.59
CA GLU A 156 12.82 6.00 13.71
C GLU A 156 11.69 6.51 12.83
N ALA A 157 11.45 7.83 12.88
CA ALA A 157 10.44 8.46 12.05
C ALA A 157 11.04 9.40 11.00
N ARG A 158 10.54 9.31 9.77
CA ARG A 158 10.96 10.09 8.61
C ARG A 158 9.74 10.70 7.92
N ARG A 159 9.87 11.93 7.45
CA ARG A 159 8.88 12.61 6.62
C ARG A 159 9.46 12.94 5.25
N VAL A 160 8.67 12.70 4.21
CA VAL A 160 8.96 13.02 2.81
C VAL A 160 7.86 13.91 2.25
N SER A 161 8.25 14.94 1.50
CA SER A 161 7.32 15.78 0.75
C SER A 161 7.12 15.23 -0.65
N PHE A 162 5.87 15.19 -1.10
CA PHE A 162 5.47 14.81 -2.44
C PHE A 162 4.77 15.97 -3.14
N TYR A 163 4.83 15.95 -4.46
CA TYR A 163 4.27 16.96 -5.35
C TYR A 163 3.50 16.26 -6.47
N THR A 164 2.27 16.70 -6.67
CA THR A 164 1.42 16.31 -7.81
C THR A 164 1.84 17.05 -9.09
N ALA A 165 1.18 16.75 -10.22
CA ALA A 165 1.49 17.41 -11.48
C ALA A 165 1.18 18.92 -11.46
N SER A 166 0.17 19.35 -10.70
CA SER A 166 -0.15 20.76 -10.46
C SER A 166 0.64 21.36 -9.28
N ASN A 167 1.65 20.64 -8.77
CA ASN A 167 2.52 21.06 -7.68
C ASN A 167 1.79 21.24 -6.33
N ASN A 168 0.67 20.54 -6.14
CA ASN A 168 0.04 20.42 -4.83
C ASN A 168 0.84 19.47 -3.95
N ILE A 169 0.96 19.82 -2.67
CA ILE A 169 1.84 19.12 -1.73
C ILE A 169 1.04 18.14 -0.90
N PHE A 170 1.62 16.96 -0.68
CA PHE A 170 1.23 16.02 0.36
C PHE A 170 2.46 15.44 1.04
N TYR A 171 2.29 14.86 2.23
CA TYR A 171 3.40 14.35 3.04
C TYR A 171 3.23 12.87 3.32
N LEU A 172 4.32 12.12 3.20
CA LEU A 172 4.41 10.76 3.71
C LEU A 172 5.24 10.77 4.99
N GLU A 173 4.78 10.08 6.02
CA GLU A 173 5.49 9.83 7.26
C GLU A 173 5.62 8.33 7.48
N LEU A 174 6.84 7.85 7.70
CA LEU A 174 7.14 6.48 8.05
C LEU A 174 7.67 6.47 9.47
N ALA A 175 7.12 5.61 10.34
CA ALA A 175 7.71 5.23 11.61
C ALA A 175 7.94 3.71 11.62
N ILE A 176 9.17 3.29 11.89
CA ILE A 176 9.58 1.87 11.90
C ILE A 176 10.64 1.69 12.98
N ASP A 177 10.78 0.47 13.50
CA ASP A 177 11.95 0.14 14.30
C ASP A 177 13.23 0.29 13.50
N ARG A 178 14.26 0.80 14.18
CA ARG A 178 15.61 0.85 13.64
C ARG A 178 16.09 -0.57 13.32
N THR A 179 15.95 -0.94 12.05
CA THR A 179 16.24 -2.28 11.54
C THR A 179 17.34 -2.20 10.48
N GLN A 180 18.16 -3.25 10.42
CA GLN A 180 19.21 -3.42 9.42
C GLN A 180 19.11 -4.83 8.86
N PHE A 181 18.86 -4.95 7.57
CA PHE A 181 18.88 -6.23 6.86
C PHE A 181 20.27 -6.41 6.26
N VAL A 182 21.00 -7.36 6.82
CA VAL A 182 22.36 -7.68 6.37
C VAL A 182 22.27 -8.83 5.39
N LYS A 183 22.72 -8.63 4.15
CA LYS A 183 22.76 -9.70 3.15
C LYS A 183 23.75 -10.78 3.57
N LEU A 184 23.23 -11.92 4.05
CA LEU A 184 24.04 -13.06 4.50
C LEU A 184 24.48 -13.97 3.35
N CYS A 185 23.64 -14.11 2.33
CA CYS A 185 23.90 -14.91 1.13
C CYS A 185 23.58 -14.09 -0.12
N ASP A 186 24.32 -14.33 -1.20
CA ASP A 186 23.97 -13.75 -2.49
C ASP A 186 22.71 -14.41 -3.05
N PHE A 187 21.66 -13.61 -3.24
CA PHE A 187 20.46 -13.96 -3.96
C PHE A 187 20.14 -12.86 -4.98
N GLU A 188 19.50 -13.25 -6.08
CA GLU A 188 18.89 -12.31 -7.01
C GLU A 188 17.47 -11.99 -6.50
N PRO A 189 17.07 -10.70 -6.44
CA PRO A 189 15.70 -10.35 -6.11
C PRO A 189 14.76 -11.07 -7.05
N GLN A 190 13.73 -11.73 -6.51
CA GLN A 190 12.77 -12.43 -7.34
C GLN A 190 12.07 -11.41 -8.25
N ASP A 191 12.09 -11.63 -9.57
CA ASP A 191 11.41 -10.73 -10.50
C ASP A 191 9.93 -10.59 -10.14
N ALA A 192 9.34 -9.44 -10.47
CA ALA A 192 7.91 -9.27 -10.28
C ALA A 192 7.21 -10.38 -11.06
N PRO A 193 6.38 -11.23 -10.42
CA PRO A 193 5.69 -12.26 -11.15
C PRO A 193 4.83 -11.60 -12.22
N ASP A 194 5.03 -12.01 -13.47
CA ASP A 194 4.31 -11.46 -14.60
C ASP A 194 2.82 -11.82 -14.44
N PRO A 195 1.92 -10.83 -14.31
CA PRO A 195 0.51 -11.10 -14.12
C PRO A 195 -0.08 -11.88 -15.29
N ASP A 196 0.38 -11.65 -16.53
CA ASP A 196 -0.07 -12.41 -17.69
C ASP A 196 0.41 -13.85 -17.63
N ALA A 197 1.63 -14.10 -17.13
CA ALA A 197 2.14 -15.45 -16.91
C ALA A 197 1.37 -16.17 -15.78
N LEU A 198 1.06 -15.49 -14.68
CA LEU A 198 0.25 -16.06 -13.59
C LEU A 198 -1.19 -16.35 -14.04
N MET A 199 -1.81 -15.46 -14.82
CA MET A 199 -3.13 -15.68 -15.40
C MET A 199 -3.10 -16.83 -16.42
N ALA A 200 -2.05 -16.93 -17.23
CA ALA A 200 -1.84 -18.05 -18.14
C ALA A 200 -1.62 -19.36 -17.39
N GLU A 201 -0.89 -19.35 -16.27
CA GLU A 201 -0.64 -20.52 -15.43
C GLU A 201 -1.89 -20.94 -14.64
N ALA A 202 -2.72 -19.98 -14.20
CA ALA A 202 -4.04 -20.25 -13.61
C ALA A 202 -5.06 -20.75 -14.65
N ALA A 203 -4.96 -20.29 -15.90
CA ALA A 203 -5.78 -20.76 -17.02
C ALA A 203 -5.29 -22.10 -17.60
N ALA A 204 -3.99 -22.37 -17.49
CA ALA A 204 -3.35 -23.61 -17.95
C ALA A 204 -3.27 -24.68 -16.85
N ALA A 205 -3.50 -24.31 -15.58
CA ALA A 205 -3.83 -25.27 -14.54
C ALA A 205 -5.08 -26.01 -15.05
N PRO A 206 -5.01 -27.34 -15.26
CA PRO A 206 -6.21 -28.08 -15.55
C PRO A 206 -7.15 -27.78 -14.40
N ALA A 207 -8.38 -27.36 -14.71
CA ALA A 207 -9.46 -27.39 -13.74
C ALA A 207 -9.35 -28.74 -13.04
N ALA A 208 -8.85 -28.73 -11.81
CA ALA A 208 -8.81 -29.92 -11.00
C ALA A 208 -10.23 -30.41 -11.06
N ALA A 209 -10.42 -31.60 -11.65
CA ALA A 209 -11.73 -32.15 -11.92
C ALA A 209 -12.58 -31.88 -10.69
N ALA A 210 -13.73 -31.22 -10.89
CA ALA A 210 -14.71 -31.06 -9.85
C ALA A 210 -14.76 -32.39 -9.08
N PRO A 211 -14.61 -32.40 -7.75
CA PRO A 211 -14.72 -33.65 -7.01
C PRO A 211 -16.01 -34.31 -7.49
N ALA A 212 -15.88 -35.56 -7.96
CA ALA A 212 -17.03 -36.36 -8.37
C ALA A 212 -18.13 -36.18 -7.32
N PRO A 213 -19.40 -36.00 -7.71
CA PRO A 213 -20.47 -35.73 -6.76
C PRO A 213 -20.40 -36.78 -5.66
N SER A 214 -19.97 -36.34 -4.48
CA SER A 214 -20.01 -37.17 -3.29
C SER A 214 -21.47 -37.51 -3.05
N ALA A 215 -21.77 -38.77 -2.75
CA ALA A 215 -23.09 -39.29 -2.42
C ALA A 215 -23.76 -38.63 -1.17
N ALA A 216 -23.29 -37.46 -0.75
CA ALA A 216 -23.85 -36.63 0.32
C ALA A 216 -25.08 -35.79 -0.13
N ASP A 217 -25.33 -35.69 -1.43
CA ASP A 217 -26.54 -35.02 -1.96
C ASP A 217 -27.83 -35.82 -1.70
N ASP A 218 -27.74 -37.16 -1.60
CA ASP A 218 -28.91 -38.03 -1.36
C ASP A 218 -29.46 -37.89 0.07
N ASP A 219 -28.58 -37.79 1.08
CA ASP A 219 -29.03 -37.59 2.47
C ASP A 219 -29.63 -36.20 2.67
N THR A 220 -29.07 -35.19 2.01
CA THR A 220 -29.56 -33.81 2.10
C THR A 220 -30.92 -33.68 1.39
N GLN A 221 -31.09 -34.29 0.21
CA GLN A 221 -32.38 -34.35 -0.49
C GLN A 221 -33.42 -35.21 0.23
N ALA A 222 -33.02 -36.31 0.88
CA ALA A 222 -33.92 -37.14 1.68
C ALA A 222 -34.45 -36.38 2.91
N LEU A 223 -33.61 -35.58 3.55
CA LEU A 223 -34.01 -34.70 4.67
C LEU A 223 -35.01 -33.62 4.21
N LEU A 224 -34.74 -32.93 3.10
CA LEU A 224 -35.64 -31.92 2.51
C LEU A 224 -37.02 -32.51 2.18
N LYS A 225 -37.05 -33.70 1.60
CA LYS A 225 -38.29 -34.42 1.26
C LYS A 225 -39.07 -34.89 2.50
N SER A 226 -38.37 -35.21 3.59
CA SER A 226 -38.98 -35.53 4.89
C SER A 226 -39.52 -34.29 5.62
N LEU A 227 -39.03 -33.09 5.29
CA LEU A 227 -39.45 -31.81 5.87
C LEU A 227 -40.62 -31.15 5.10
N GLY A 228 -41.07 -31.74 3.99
CA GLY A 228 -42.26 -31.30 3.26
C GLY A 228 -42.10 -30.00 2.47
N MET A 229 -40.87 -29.67 2.04
CA MET A 229 -40.58 -28.64 1.04
C MET A 229 -40.33 -29.28 -0.33
#